data_AF-A0A497RIZ3-F1
#
_entry.id   AF-A0A497RIZ3-F1
#
_cell.length_a   1.000
_cell.length_b   1.000
_cell.length_c   1.000
_cell.angle_alpha   90.00
_cell.angle_beta   90.00
_cell.angle_gamma   90.00
#
_symmetry.space_group_name_H-M   'P 1'
#
loop_
_entity.id
_entity.type
_entity.pdbx_description
1 polymer ?
#
loop_
_entity_poly.entity_id
_entity_poly.type
_entity_poly.pdbx_seq_one_letter_code
_entity_poly.pdbx_strand_id
1 'polypeptide(L)'
;MAKNKLNDLNGKEWIKFTKSWVVYDSKGEKVKSYNRHENRRLSNKSWFVHNPPPREDDKIKHPASFPESLVKEFIEFFTKKGEWVLDPFLGSGSTLIACYECGRNGIGIELSPFWAEISEKRLKEAKKQKGLDEFMGGK
;
A
#
# COMPACT_ATOMS: atom_id res chain seq x y z
N MET A 1 -5.06 -8.16 -12.08
CA MET A 1 -4.92 -8.22 -10.62
C MET A 1 -6.29 -8.10 -9.98
N ALA A 2 -6.60 -8.85 -8.93
CA ALA A 2 -7.89 -8.74 -8.25
C ALA A 2 -8.03 -7.32 -7.67
N LYS A 3 -9.14 -6.63 -7.98
CA LYS A 3 -9.43 -5.29 -7.45
C LYS A 3 -9.45 -5.36 -5.93
N ASN A 4 -8.56 -4.62 -5.27
CA ASN A 4 -8.49 -4.56 -3.81
C ASN A 4 -9.73 -3.84 -3.25
N LYS A 5 -10.75 -4.62 -2.87
CA LYS A 5 -12.04 -4.11 -2.33
C LYS A 5 -11.93 -3.51 -0.94
N LEU A 6 -10.79 -3.66 -0.22
CA LEU A 6 -10.62 -3.09 1.13
C LEU A 6 -10.77 -1.56 1.12
N ASN A 7 -10.34 -0.91 0.04
CA ASN A 7 -10.41 0.54 -0.12
C ASN A 7 -11.83 1.08 -0.30
N ASP A 8 -12.77 0.21 -0.67
CA ASP A 8 -14.17 0.58 -0.88
C ASP A 8 -15.02 0.43 0.40
N LEU A 9 -14.45 -0.15 1.48
CA LEU A 9 -15.18 -0.45 2.72
C LEU A 9 -15.24 0.76 3.66
N ASN A 10 -16.37 0.92 4.37
CA ASN A 10 -16.44 1.80 5.53
C ASN A 10 -15.81 1.13 6.77
N GLY A 11 -15.58 1.88 7.86
CA GLY A 11 -14.90 1.34 9.04
C GLY A 11 -15.58 0.12 9.68
N LYS A 12 -16.93 0.06 9.66
CA LYS A 12 -17.68 -1.09 10.19
C LYS A 12 -17.49 -2.32 9.30
N GLU A 13 -17.50 -2.13 7.99
CA GLU A 13 -17.24 -3.20 7.00
C GLU A 13 -15.80 -3.68 7.07
N TRP A 14 -14.85 -2.75 7.24
CA TRP A 14 -13.44 -3.05 7.42
C TRP A 14 -13.21 -3.91 8.66
N ILE A 15 -13.81 -3.59 9.82
CA ILE A 15 -13.70 -4.42 11.03
C ILE A 15 -14.30 -5.81 10.83
N LYS A 16 -15.42 -5.92 10.11
CA LYS A 16 -16.06 -7.21 9.81
C LYS A 16 -15.23 -8.07 8.86
N PHE A 17 -14.57 -7.47 7.87
CA PHE A 17 -13.65 -8.15 6.96
C PHE A 17 -12.35 -8.55 7.68
N THR A 18 -11.87 -7.57 8.47
CA THR A 18 -10.98 -7.55 9.61
C THR A 18 -10.89 -8.78 10.46
N LYS A 19 -11.99 -9.31 10.97
CA LYS A 19 -12.00 -10.22 12.14
C LYS A 19 -12.95 -11.38 11.91
N SER A 20 -12.64 -12.53 12.50
CA SER A 20 -13.66 -13.57 12.68
C SER A 20 -14.65 -13.08 13.73
N TRP A 21 -15.95 -13.29 13.50
CA TRP A 21 -16.99 -12.92 14.45
C TRP A 21 -18.11 -13.96 14.46
N VAL A 22 -18.76 -14.09 15.61
CA VAL A 22 -19.89 -15.00 15.83
C VAL A 22 -20.98 -14.22 16.58
N VAL A 23 -22.23 -14.43 16.20
CA VAL A 23 -23.41 -13.88 16.88
C VAL A 23 -24.12 -15.06 17.53
N TYR A 24 -24.42 -14.88 18.82
CA TYR A 24 -25.22 -15.79 19.63
C TYR A 24 -26.54 -15.08 19.97
N ASP A 25 -27.62 -15.86 20.10
CA ASP A 25 -28.89 -15.34 20.59
C ASP A 25 -28.89 -15.26 22.14
N SER A 26 -30.01 -14.83 22.72
CA SER A 26 -30.15 -14.72 24.18
C SER A 26 -30.14 -16.07 24.90
N LYS A 27 -30.29 -17.19 24.18
CA LYS A 27 -30.23 -18.56 24.72
C LYS A 27 -28.83 -19.16 24.59
N GLY A 28 -27.87 -18.43 24.00
CA GLY A 28 -26.52 -18.91 23.73
C GLY A 28 -26.41 -19.78 22.47
N GLU A 29 -27.47 -19.84 21.65
CA GLU A 29 -27.44 -20.57 20.38
C GLU A 29 -26.76 -19.71 19.31
N LYS A 30 -25.88 -20.33 18.53
CA LYS A 30 -25.15 -19.65 17.45
C LYS A 30 -26.11 -19.35 16.30
N VAL A 31 -26.36 -18.07 16.02
CA VAL A 31 -27.26 -17.62 14.95
C VAL A 31 -26.52 -17.19 13.68
N LYS A 32 -25.29 -16.68 13.78
CA LYS A 32 -24.49 -16.29 12.61
C LYS A 32 -23.01 -16.35 12.90
N SER A 33 -22.19 -16.66 11.90
CA SER A 33 -20.74 -16.48 12.00
C SER A 33 -20.11 -16.04 10.71
N TYR A 34 -18.98 -15.37 10.85
CA TYR A 34 -18.03 -15.09 9.79
C TYR A 34 -16.66 -15.60 10.23
N ASN A 35 -16.13 -16.57 9.51
CA ASN A 35 -14.78 -17.06 9.70
C ASN A 35 -13.85 -16.38 8.69
N ARG A 36 -12.90 -15.57 9.20
CA ARG A 36 -11.91 -14.88 8.36
C ARG A 36 -11.10 -15.87 7.53
N HIS A 37 -10.76 -17.04 8.09
CA HIS A 37 -9.89 -18.03 7.44
C HIS A 37 -10.58 -18.80 6.31
N GLU A 38 -11.89 -19.03 6.38
CA GLU A 38 -12.62 -19.74 5.33
C GLU A 38 -12.86 -18.88 4.08
N ASN A 39 -13.13 -17.58 4.26
CA ASN A 39 -13.19 -16.62 3.15
C ASN A 39 -11.80 -16.22 2.61
N ARG A 40 -10.74 -16.70 3.26
CA ARG A 40 -9.34 -16.50 2.88
C ARG A 40 -8.87 -17.38 1.74
N ARG A 41 -9.71 -18.22 1.13
CA ARG A 41 -9.37 -18.85 -0.16
C ARG A 41 -9.11 -17.83 -1.28
N LEU A 42 -9.38 -16.53 -1.04
CA LEU A 42 -8.96 -15.38 -1.85
C LEU A 42 -7.70 -14.65 -1.34
N SER A 43 -7.07 -15.03 -0.23
CA SER A 43 -5.84 -14.41 0.30
C SER A 43 -4.92 -15.35 1.09
N ASN A 44 -4.56 -16.49 0.48
CA ASN A 44 -3.44 -17.30 0.95
C ASN A 44 -2.10 -16.56 0.81
N LYS A 45 -1.81 -15.65 1.75
CA LYS A 45 -0.45 -15.28 2.15
C LYS A 45 -0.47 -14.99 3.64
N SER A 46 -0.29 -16.05 4.45
CA SER A 46 0.08 -15.88 5.86
C SER A 46 1.25 -14.90 5.89
N TRP A 47 1.02 -13.68 6.37
CA TRP A 47 2.00 -12.59 6.50
C TRP A 47 2.97 -12.42 5.31
N PHE A 48 2.64 -11.50 4.40
CA PHE A 48 3.59 -10.78 3.51
C PHE A 48 4.77 -11.60 2.96
N VAL A 49 4.53 -12.68 2.21
CA VAL A 49 5.56 -13.13 1.26
C VAL A 49 5.53 -12.17 0.07
N HIS A 50 6.16 -11.02 0.27
CA HIS A 50 6.39 -10.02 -0.76
C HIS A 50 7.63 -10.45 -1.54
N ASN A 51 7.44 -10.85 -2.79
CA ASN A 51 8.52 -11.21 -3.70
C ASN A 51 8.67 -10.07 -4.72
N PRO A 52 9.42 -9.00 -4.39
CA PRO A 52 9.58 -7.89 -5.31
C PRO A 52 10.34 -8.36 -6.55
N PRO A 53 10.07 -7.78 -7.73
CA PRO A 53 10.90 -8.06 -8.90
C PRO A 53 12.36 -7.69 -8.60
N PRO A 54 13.34 -8.39 -9.21
CA PRO A 54 14.74 -8.00 -9.11
C PRO A 54 14.91 -6.54 -9.49
N ARG A 55 15.69 -5.79 -8.69
CA ARG A 55 16.02 -4.40 -9.00
C ARG A 55 17.10 -4.38 -10.08
N GLU A 56 16.94 -3.54 -11.09
CA GLU A 56 18.04 -3.19 -12.00
C GLU A 56 19.13 -2.44 -11.22
N ASP A 57 20.39 -2.86 -11.39
CA ASP A 57 21.54 -2.51 -10.54
C ASP A 57 21.96 -1.01 -10.57
N ASP A 58 21.39 -0.22 -11.48
CA ASP A 58 21.89 1.13 -11.83
C ASP A 58 21.28 2.30 -11.04
N LYS A 59 20.35 2.05 -10.11
CA LYS A 59 19.70 3.13 -9.33
C LYS A 59 20.25 3.20 -7.91
N ILE A 60 21.14 4.16 -7.69
CA ILE A 60 21.63 4.73 -6.40
C ILE A 60 21.27 3.86 -5.19
N LYS A 61 22.23 3.02 -4.76
CA LYS A 61 22.10 2.08 -3.64
C LYS A 61 21.95 2.84 -2.31
N HIS A 62 20.72 3.20 -1.93
CA HIS A 62 20.40 3.35 -0.52
C HIS A 62 20.53 1.97 0.12
N PRO A 63 21.40 1.77 1.12
CA PRO A 63 21.73 0.45 1.66
C PRO A 63 20.53 -0.28 2.29
N ALA A 64 19.43 0.43 2.56
CA ALA A 64 18.22 -0.13 3.17
C ALA A 64 16.90 0.39 2.54
N SER A 65 16.82 0.59 1.22
CA SER A 65 15.51 0.96 0.63
C SER A 65 14.55 -0.24 0.63
N PHE A 66 13.37 -0.09 1.23
CA PHE A 66 12.28 -1.07 1.10
C PHE A 66 11.84 -1.18 -0.37
N PRO A 67 11.39 -2.37 -0.83
CA PRO A 67 10.78 -2.51 -2.15
C PRO A 67 9.58 -1.56 -2.30
N GLU A 68 9.53 -0.76 -3.36
CA GLU A 68 8.44 0.20 -3.61
C GLU A 68 7.09 -0.51 -3.68
N SER A 69 7.08 -1.72 -4.25
CA SER A 69 5.91 -2.60 -4.31
C SER A 69 5.39 -2.99 -2.93
N LEU A 70 6.24 -3.12 -1.92
CA LEU A 70 5.83 -3.43 -0.54
C LEU A 70 5.16 -2.21 0.10
N VAL A 71 5.79 -1.05 -0.07
CA VAL A 71 5.27 0.22 0.47
C VAL A 71 3.90 0.54 -0.13
N LYS A 72 3.73 0.32 -1.43
CA LYS A 72 2.45 0.46 -2.13
C LYS A 72 1.38 -0.47 -1.56
N GLU A 73 1.70 -1.74 -1.33
CA GLU A 73 0.77 -2.71 -0.73
C GLU A 73 0.28 -2.25 0.66
N PHE A 74 1.18 -1.72 1.49
CA PHE A 74 0.83 -1.17 2.79
C PHE A 74 -0.05 0.06 2.70
N ILE A 75 0.30 1.02 1.84
CA ILE A 75 -0.49 2.24 1.65
C ILE A 75 -1.90 1.88 1.15
N GLU A 76 -2.00 0.98 0.18
CA GLU A 76 -3.29 0.51 -0.35
C GLU A 76 -4.11 -0.29 0.64
N PHE A 77 -3.49 -0.87 1.67
CA PHE A 77 -4.19 -1.62 2.70
C PHE A 77 -4.71 -0.73 3.83
N PHE A 78 -3.92 0.27 4.23
CA PHE A 78 -4.19 1.11 5.39
C PHE A 78 -4.85 2.45 5.06
N THR A 79 -4.89 2.86 3.79
CA THR A 79 -5.43 4.17 3.39
C THR A 79 -6.34 4.08 2.18
N LYS A 80 -7.33 4.96 2.11
CA LYS A 80 -8.18 5.14 0.94
C LYS A 80 -7.53 6.09 -0.08
N LYS A 81 -8.02 6.05 -1.31
CA LYS A 81 -7.60 6.99 -2.36
C LYS A 81 -7.84 8.43 -1.89
N GLY A 82 -6.86 9.31 -2.08
CA GLY A 82 -6.91 10.71 -1.64
C GLY A 82 -6.59 10.96 -0.16
N GLU A 83 -6.44 9.93 0.68
CA GLU A 83 -5.98 10.13 2.06
C GLU A 83 -4.48 10.47 2.13
N TRP A 84 -4.04 10.92 3.31
CA TRP A 84 -2.68 11.38 3.57
C TRP A 84 -1.84 10.29 4.25
N VAL A 85 -0.59 10.17 3.80
CA VAL A 85 0.45 9.34 4.41
C VAL A 85 1.59 10.25 4.87
N LEU A 86 2.02 10.09 6.11
CA LEU A 86 3.21 10.75 6.65
C LEU A 86 4.33 9.73 6.81
N ASP A 87 5.50 10.05 6.25
CA ASP A 87 6.75 9.32 6.47
C ASP A 87 7.78 10.25 7.12
N PRO A 88 8.03 10.13 8.43
CA PRO A 88 9.01 10.97 9.11
C PRO A 88 10.47 10.58 8.83
N PHE A 89 10.71 9.47 8.12
CA PHE A 89 12.04 8.94 7.78
C PHE A 89 12.09 8.55 6.30
N LEU A 90 11.82 9.54 5.44
CA LEU A 90 11.56 9.33 4.02
C LEU A 90 12.72 8.62 3.29
N GLY A 91 13.97 8.90 3.69
CA GLY A 91 15.16 8.37 3.06
C GLY A 91 15.13 8.60 1.56
N SER A 92 15.22 7.52 0.79
CA SER A 92 15.30 7.58 -0.67
C SER A 92 13.99 7.96 -1.38
N GLY A 93 12.84 8.08 -0.69
CA GLY A 93 11.60 8.59 -1.29
C GLY A 93 10.53 7.55 -1.69
N SER A 94 10.72 6.26 -1.36
CA SER A 94 9.81 5.18 -1.80
C SER A 94 8.35 5.41 -1.38
N THR A 95 8.11 6.00 -0.20
CA THR A 95 6.75 6.30 0.29
C THR A 95 6.02 7.31 -0.57
N LEU A 96 6.69 8.40 -1.00
CA LEU A 96 6.07 9.42 -1.83
C LEU A 96 5.77 8.92 -3.24
N ILE A 97 6.66 8.11 -3.81
CA ILE A 97 6.47 7.47 -5.12
C ILE A 97 5.25 6.53 -5.03
N ALA A 98 5.21 5.65 -4.02
CA ALA A 98 4.10 4.74 -3.82
C ALA A 98 2.78 5.50 -3.63
N CYS A 99 2.76 6.56 -2.82
CA CYS A 99 1.58 7.44 -2.66
C CYS A 99 1.09 7.98 -3.99
N TYR A 100 2.00 8.53 -4.81
CA TYR A 100 1.66 9.09 -6.12
C TYR A 100 1.09 8.03 -7.08
N GLU A 101 1.66 6.83 -7.11
CA GLU A 101 1.17 5.73 -7.95
C GLU A 101 -0.21 5.25 -7.53
N CYS A 102 -0.46 5.12 -6.22
CA CYS A 102 -1.75 4.66 -5.71
C CYS A 102 -2.77 5.81 -5.56
N GLY A 103 -2.43 7.05 -5.91
CA GLY A 103 -3.34 8.20 -5.82
C GLY A 103 -3.67 8.60 -4.38
N ARG A 104 -2.67 8.54 -3.50
CA ARG A 104 -2.70 9.08 -2.13
C ARG A 104 -1.85 10.35 -2.07
N ASN A 105 -2.12 11.19 -1.08
CA ASN A 105 -1.28 12.32 -0.73
C ASN A 105 -0.16 11.84 0.20
N GLY A 106 1.06 12.34 0.01
CA GLY A 106 2.22 11.95 0.81
C GLY A 106 2.98 13.15 1.33
N ILE A 107 3.39 13.10 2.60
CA ILE A 107 4.35 14.02 3.21
C ILE A 107 5.53 13.19 3.68
N GLY A 108 6.74 13.57 3.27
CA GLY A 108 7.97 12.93 3.68
C GLY A 108 8.90 13.93 4.35
N ILE A 109 9.52 13.53 5.45
CA ILE A 109 10.54 14.32 6.15
C ILE A 109 11.85 13.55 6.04
N GLU A 110 12.92 14.23 5.62
CA GLU A 110 14.27 13.70 5.55
C GLU A 110 15.25 14.74 6.09
N LEU A 111 16.12 14.32 7.00
CA LEU A 111 17.08 15.20 7.65
C LEU A 111 18.35 15.38 6.80
N SER A 112 18.76 14.33 6.08
CA SER A 112 19.96 14.35 5.24
C SER A 112 19.68 15.07 3.92
N PRO A 113 20.37 16.20 3.62
CA PRO A 113 20.19 16.91 2.36
C PRO A 113 20.45 16.03 1.14
N PHE A 114 21.43 15.12 1.24
CA PHE A 114 21.76 14.16 0.18
C PHE A 114 20.59 13.22 -0.15
N TRP A 115 19.92 12.67 0.87
CA TRP A 115 18.78 11.79 0.64
C TRP A 115 17.53 12.56 0.22
N ALA A 116 17.34 13.77 0.73
CA ALA A 116 16.29 14.67 0.29
C ALA A 116 16.40 14.95 -1.23
N GLU A 117 17.58 15.27 -1.73
CA GLU A 117 17.82 15.52 -3.16
C GLU A 117 17.54 14.27 -4.02
N ILE A 118 17.99 13.09 -3.57
CA ILE A 118 17.70 11.82 -4.24
C ILE A 118 16.20 11.54 -4.28
N SER A 119 15.50 11.77 -3.17
CA SER A 119 14.05 11.55 -3.07
C SER A 119 13.28 12.46 -4.03
N GLU A 120 13.68 13.73 -4.13
CA GLU A 120 13.06 14.71 -5.01
C GLU A 120 13.27 14.34 -6.48
N LYS A 121 14.51 13.97 -6.85
CA LYS A 121 14.84 13.52 -8.21
C LYS A 121 14.00 12.31 -8.62
N ARG A 122 13.95 11.28 -7.78
CA ARG A 122 13.15 10.07 -8.04
C ARG A 122 11.66 10.38 -8.17
N LEU A 123 11.12 11.26 -7.33
CA LEU A 123 9.71 11.66 -7.42
C LEU A 123 9.41 12.40 -8.73
N LYS A 124 10.30 13.28 -9.19
CA LYS A 124 10.17 13.97 -10.48
C LYS A 124 10.20 12.99 -11.65
N GLU A 125 11.12 12.03 -11.63
CA GLU A 125 11.22 10.97 -12.63
C GLU A 125 9.95 10.11 -12.69
N ALA A 126 9.44 9.66 -11.54
CA ALA A 126 8.20 8.88 -11.45
C ALA A 126 6.98 9.66 -12.00
N LYS A 127 6.87 10.96 -11.68
CA LYS A 127 5.81 11.83 -12.23
C LYS A 127 5.89 11.96 -13.75
N LYS A 128 7.11 12.14 -14.29
CA LYS A 128 7.34 12.24 -15.75
C LYS A 128 6.97 10.93 -16.45
N GLN A 129 7.41 9.79 -15.91
CA GLN A 129 7.11 8.47 -16.46
C GLN A 129 5.59 8.21 -16.52
N LYS A 130 4.87 8.50 -15.42
CA LYS A 130 3.41 8.35 -15.41
C LYS A 130 2.70 9.26 -16.43
N GLY A 131 3.16 10.51 -16.58
CA GLY A 131 2.61 11.41 -17.60
C GLY A 131 2.85 10.91 -19.03
N LEU A 132 4.01 10.30 -19.29
CA LEU A 132 4.31 9.63 -20.55
C LEU A 132 3.39 8.42 -20.78
N ASP A 133 3.21 7.56 -19.76
CA ASP A 133 2.34 6.39 -19.84
C ASP A 133 0.88 6.78 -20.08
N GLU A 134 0.38 7.81 -19.39
CA GLU A 134 -0.97 8.38 -19.58
C GLU A 134 -1.15 8.95 -21.00
N PHE A 135 -0.12 9.63 -21.52
CA PHE A 135 -0.13 10.17 -22.89
C PHE A 135 -0.07 9.08 -23.96
N MET A 136 0.74 8.04 -23.76
CA MET A 136 0.97 6.96 -24.73
C MET A 136 -0.09 5.85 -24.69
N GLY A 137 -0.89 5.77 -23.62
CA GLY A 137 -1.68 4.56 -23.32
C GLY A 137 -3.03 4.78 -22.67
N GLY A 138 -3.70 5.93 -22.85
CA GLY A 138 -5.09 6.11 -22.45
C GLY A 138 -6.03 5.07 -23.09
N LYS A 139 -6.37 4.02 -22.34
CA LYS A 139 -7.65 3.32 -22.43
C LYS A 139 -8.60 3.88 -21.38
#